data_AF-A0A7S3DLH5-F1
#
_entry.id   AF-A0A7S3DLH5-F1
#
_cell.length_a   1.000
_cell.length_b   1.000
_cell.length_c   1.000
_cell.angle_alpha   90.00
_cell.angle_beta   90.00
_cell.angle_gamma   90.00
#
_symmetry.space_group_name_H-M   'P 1'
#
loop_
_entity.id
_entity.type
_entity.pdbx_description
1 polymer ?
#
loop_
_entity_poly.entity_id
_entity_poly.type
_entity_poly.pdbx_seq_one_letter_code
_entity_poly.pdbx_strand_id
1 'polypeptide(L)'
;MVLLHVKRHDREFLFETSVAEKADNVARQLVELFNLRLKIGRLAEQAEQLAKHGPSKKPDFQGLPDDMKDLTLDEEKVEWVKPDNYKPDPTARRTGAGWC
;
A
#
# COMPACT_ATOMS: atom_id res chain seq x y z
N MET A 1 2.98 16.30 -32.26
CA MET A 1 2.79 16.12 -30.81
C MET A 1 1.34 15.76 -30.58
N VAL A 2 1.05 14.65 -29.90
CA VAL A 2 -0.31 14.18 -29.64
C VAL A 2 -0.46 14.00 -28.13
N LEU A 3 -1.58 14.48 -27.60
CA LEU A 3 -1.93 14.30 -26.20
C LEU A 3 -3.05 13.26 -26.10
N LEU A 4 -2.78 12.17 -25.40
CA LEU A 4 -3.72 11.09 -25.16
C LEU A 4 -4.38 11.28 -23.78
N HIS A 5 -5.71 11.37 -23.76
CA HIS A 5 -6.48 11.33 -22.52
C HIS A 5 -6.85 9.88 -22.20
N VAL A 6 -6.18 9.30 -21.21
CA VAL A 6 -6.40 7.92 -20.79
C VAL A 6 -7.33 7.89 -19.59
N LYS A 7 -8.49 7.27 -19.76
CA LYS A 7 -9.50 7.07 -18.71
C LYS A 7 -9.59 5.59 -18.34
N ARG A 8 -9.47 5.28 -17.05
CA ARG A 8 -9.67 3.92 -16.53
C ARG A 8 -10.30 3.98 -15.14
N HIS A 9 -11.58 3.57 -15.05
CA HIS A 9 -12.42 3.75 -13.86
C HIS A 9 -12.35 5.21 -13.38
N ASP A 10 -12.10 5.43 -12.10
CA ASP A 10 -12.04 6.77 -11.49
C ASP A 10 -10.69 7.48 -11.69
N ARG A 11 -9.77 6.88 -12.45
CA ARG A 11 -8.43 7.44 -12.67
C ARG A 11 -8.28 7.88 -14.12
N GLU A 12 -7.87 9.13 -14.28
CA GLU A 12 -7.49 9.69 -15.57
C GLU A 12 -6.10 10.32 -15.54
N PHE A 13 -5.49 10.41 -16.71
CA PHE A 13 -4.29 11.20 -16.96
C PHE A 13 -4.11 11.52 -18.43
N LEU A 14 -3.26 12.52 -18.65
CA LEU A 14 -2.78 12.93 -19.94
C LEU A 14 -1.41 12.31 -20.18
N PHE A 15 -1.21 11.77 -21.37
CA PHE A 15 0.07 11.23 -21.82
C PHE A 15 0.44 11.84 -23.16
N GLU A 16 1.62 12.44 -23.23
CA GLU A 16 2.12 13.09 -24.43
C GLU A 16 3.01 12.13 -25.22
N THR A 17 2.77 12.01 -26.53
CA THR A 17 3.58 11.17 -27.44
C THR A 17 3.63 11.76 -28.86
N SER A 18 4.44 11.16 -29.74
CA SER A 18 4.59 11.55 -31.14
C SER A 18 3.74 10.67 -32.08
N VAL A 19 3.23 11.23 -33.17
CA VAL A 19 2.51 10.47 -34.23
C VAL A 19 3.43 9.44 -34.89
N ALA A 20 4.76 9.68 -34.88
CA ALA A 20 5.74 8.80 -35.49
C ALA A 20 6.02 7.53 -34.66
N GLU A 21 5.54 7.47 -33.41
CA GLU A 21 5.81 6.35 -32.52
C GLU A 21 4.87 5.17 -32.80
N LYS A 22 5.39 3.94 -32.71
CA LYS A 22 4.58 2.74 -32.94
C LYS A 22 3.55 2.58 -31.84
N ALA A 23 2.31 2.25 -32.22
CA ALA A 23 1.20 2.04 -31.29
C ALA A 23 1.54 1.04 -30.17
N ASP A 24 2.24 -0.06 -30.48
CA ASP A 24 2.66 -1.05 -29.49
C ASP A 24 3.59 -0.50 -28.41
N ASN A 25 4.51 0.40 -28.79
CA ASN A 25 5.43 1.03 -27.85
C ASN A 25 4.69 1.99 -26.93
N VAL A 26 3.81 2.82 -27.51
CA VAL A 26 2.94 3.74 -26.76
C VAL A 26 2.06 2.97 -25.77
N ALA A 27 1.49 1.84 -26.18
CA ALA A 27 0.67 1.00 -25.31
C ALA A 27 1.47 0.45 -24.11
N ARG A 28 2.69 -0.04 -24.33
CA ARG A 28 3.56 -0.54 -23.25
C ARG A 28 3.94 0.57 -22.26
N GLN A 29 4.34 1.73 -22.77
CA GLN A 29 4.68 2.90 -21.94
C GLN A 29 3.47 3.35 -21.10
N LEU A 30 2.28 3.41 -21.71
CA LEU A 30 1.05 3.75 -21.00
C LEU A 30 0.73 2.78 -19.86
N VAL A 31 0.87 1.47 -20.11
CA VAL A 31 0.64 0.43 -19.09
C VAL A 31 1.65 0.55 -17.95
N GLU A 32 2.93 0.75 -18.27
CA GLU A 32 3.97 0.94 -17.27
C GLU A 32 3.72 2.17 -16.39
N LEU A 33 3.46 3.32 -17.01
CA LEU A 33 3.17 4.57 -16.31
C LEU A 33 1.92 4.45 -15.44
N PHE A 34 0.85 3.84 -15.95
CA PHE A 34 -0.35 3.60 -15.16
C PHE A 34 -0.06 2.73 -13.94
N ASN A 35 0.69 1.64 -14.10
CA ASN A 35 1.08 0.75 -13.01
C ASN A 35 1.96 1.47 -11.96
N LEU A 36 2.87 2.34 -12.39
CA LEU A 36 3.68 3.17 -11.48
C LEU A 36 2.80 4.11 -10.66
N ARG A 37 1.84 4.78 -11.28
CA ARG A 37 0.87 5.63 -10.57
C ARG A 37 0.05 4.83 -9.55
N LEU A 38 -0.36 3.61 -9.89
CA LEU A 38 -1.03 2.72 -8.93
C LEU A 38 -0.13 2.37 -7.73
N LYS A 39 1.15 2.04 -7.98
CA LYS A 39 2.13 1.71 -6.92
C LYS A 39 2.37 2.90 -5.99
N ILE A 40 2.55 4.10 -6.53
CA ILE A 40 2.76 5.32 -5.75
C ILE A 40 1.54 5.62 -4.88
N GLY A 41 0.33 5.51 -5.44
CA GLY A 41 -0.90 5.72 -4.67
C GLY A 41 -0.99 4.76 -3.47
N ARG A 42 -0.73 3.46 -3.70
CA ARG A 42 -0.69 2.47 -2.61
C ARG A 42 0.39 2.78 -1.58
N LEU A 43 1.56 3.24 -2.00
CA LEU A 43 2.65 3.60 -1.08
C LEU A 43 2.25 4.78 -0.19
N ALA A 44 1.63 5.82 -0.76
CA ALA A 44 1.15 6.98 -0.01
C ALA A 44 0.10 6.57 1.04
N GLU A 45 -0.90 5.77 0.63
CA GLU A 45 -1.90 5.22 1.54
C GLU A 45 -1.25 4.39 2.67
N GLN A 46 -0.25 3.56 2.36
CA GLN A 46 0.47 2.78 3.37
C GLN A 46 1.35 3.63 4.29
N ALA A 47 1.89 4.74 3.81
CA ALA A 47 2.66 5.68 4.64
C ALA A 47 1.77 6.38 5.66
N GLU A 48 0.55 6.77 5.28
CA GLU A 48 -0.43 7.32 6.23
C GLU A 48 -0.82 6.30 7.31
N GLN A 49 -1.06 5.06 6.91
CA GLN A 49 -1.39 3.98 7.84
C GLN A 49 -0.22 3.66 8.77
N LEU A 50 1.02 3.76 8.28
CA LEU A 50 2.24 3.60 9.07
C LEU A 50 2.36 4.70 10.14
N ALA A 51 2.10 5.95 9.77
CA ALA A 51 2.14 7.05 10.73
C ALA A 51 1.08 6.88 11.84
N LYS A 52 -0.13 6.44 11.48
CA LYS A 52 -1.25 6.30 12.41
C LYS A 52 -1.17 5.06 13.30
N HIS A 53 -0.84 3.92 12.74
CA HIS A 53 -0.96 2.61 13.40
C HIS A 53 0.38 1.88 13.56
N GLY A 54 1.49 2.51 13.17
CA GLY A 54 2.81 1.91 13.33
C GLY A 54 3.13 0.80 12.33
N PRO A 55 4.21 0.05 12.57
CA PRO A 55 4.72 -0.94 11.63
C PRO A 55 3.73 -2.09 11.37
N SER A 56 3.86 -2.70 10.20
CA SER A 56 3.06 -3.87 9.81
C SER A 56 3.44 -5.09 10.66
N LYS A 57 2.44 -5.91 11.02
CA LYS A 57 2.67 -7.23 11.62
C LYS A 57 3.34 -8.17 10.61
N LYS A 58 4.03 -9.20 11.13
CA LYS A 58 4.50 -10.33 10.32
C LYS A 58 3.31 -10.91 9.51
N PRO A 59 3.52 -11.40 8.27
CA PRO A 59 2.44 -11.87 7.40
C PRO A 59 1.49 -12.88 8.07
N ASP A 60 2.05 -13.80 8.87
CA ASP A 60 1.30 -14.86 9.55
C ASP A 60 0.38 -14.33 10.67
N PHE A 61 0.60 -13.10 11.12
CA PHE A 61 -0.11 -12.44 12.21
C PHE A 61 -1.09 -11.35 11.76
N GLN A 62 -1.14 -11.05 10.46
CA GLN A 62 -2.06 -10.05 9.92
C GLN A 62 -3.49 -10.61 9.94
N GLY A 63 -4.45 -9.82 10.45
CA GLY A 63 -5.85 -10.24 10.57
C GLY A 63 -6.19 -10.94 11.89
N LEU A 64 -5.19 -11.25 12.72
CA LEU A 64 -5.43 -11.71 14.10
C LEU A 64 -5.63 -10.51 15.03
N PRO A 65 -6.66 -10.53 15.90
CA PRO A 65 -6.85 -9.51 16.91
C PRO A 65 -5.68 -9.53 17.91
N ASP A 66 -5.32 -8.35 18.43
CA ASP A 66 -4.16 -8.19 19.33
C ASP A 66 -4.27 -8.95 20.65
N ASP A 67 -5.45 -9.47 20.96
CA ASP A 67 -5.74 -10.25 22.17
C ASP A 67 -5.62 -11.77 21.93
N MET A 68 -5.42 -12.24 20.69
CA MET A 68 -5.20 -13.66 20.33
C MET A 68 -3.72 -14.09 20.36
N LYS A 69 -2.88 -13.43 21.17
CA LYS A 69 -1.43 -13.69 21.24
C LYS A 69 -1.05 -15.12 21.66
N ASP A 70 -1.97 -15.86 22.28
CA ASP A 70 -1.71 -17.20 22.81
C ASP A 70 -1.85 -18.33 21.77
N LEU A 71 -2.19 -18.02 20.52
CA LEU A 71 -2.42 -19.02 19.45
C LEU A 71 -1.22 -19.28 18.55
N THR A 72 -0.05 -18.73 18.88
CA THR A 72 1.19 -19.00 18.13
C THR A 72 1.71 -20.40 18.37
N LEU A 73 1.84 -21.16 17.27
CA LEU A 73 2.41 -22.52 17.20
C LEU A 73 3.94 -22.56 17.39
N ASP A 74 4.62 -21.40 17.43
CA ASP A 74 6.08 -21.32 17.49
C ASP A 74 6.58 -20.63 18.77
N GLU A 75 7.68 -21.16 19.31
CA GLU A 75 8.26 -20.90 20.64
C GLU A 75 8.79 -19.46 20.87
N GLU A 76 8.70 -18.56 19.88
CA GLU A 76 9.01 -17.13 20.07
C GLU A 76 7.81 -16.37 20.64
N LYS A 77 7.66 -16.40 21.96
CA LYS A 77 6.83 -15.41 22.68
C LYS A 77 7.43 -14.02 22.50
N VAL A 78 7.03 -13.34 21.42
CA VAL A 78 7.30 -11.91 21.29
C VAL A 78 6.37 -11.21 22.26
N GLU A 79 6.90 -10.82 23.43
CA GLU A 79 6.20 -9.94 24.38
C GLU A 79 5.96 -8.59 23.71
N TRP A 80 4.86 -8.48 22.95
CA TRP A 80 4.46 -7.22 22.37
C TRP A 80 3.82 -6.36 23.45
N VAL A 81 4.61 -5.46 24.03
CA VAL A 81 4.15 -4.46 25.00
C VAL A 81 3.36 -3.38 24.26
N LYS A 82 2.10 -3.16 24.65
CA LYS A 82 1.27 -2.07 24.12
C LYS A 82 1.94 -0.74 24.48
N PRO A 83 2.41 0.07 23.52
CA PRO A 83 3.01 1.36 23.81
C PRO A 83 1.94 2.36 24.26
N ASP A 84 2.35 3.40 24.99
CA ASP A 84 1.43 4.41 25.55
C ASP A 84 0.59 5.11 24.46
N ASN A 85 1.15 5.30 23.26
CA ASN A 85 0.45 5.85 22.08
C ASN A 85 -0.18 4.76 21.20
N TYR A 86 -0.83 3.77 21.80
CA TYR A 86 -1.47 2.69 21.06
C TYR A 86 -2.70 3.17 20.27
N LYS A 87 -2.66 2.99 18.94
CA LYS A 87 -3.78 3.26 18.02
C LYS A 87 -4.13 2.00 17.24
N PRO A 88 -5.19 1.27 17.61
CA PRO A 88 -5.53 0.00 16.97
C PRO A 88 -5.85 0.21 15.49
N ASP A 89 -5.32 -0.68 14.65
CA ASP A 89 -5.64 -0.72 13.22
C ASP A 89 -6.96 -1.48 13.03
N PRO A 90 -8.00 -0.88 12.42
CA PRO A 90 -9.28 -1.55 12.19
C PRO A 90 -9.15 -2.78 11.28
N THR A 91 -8.09 -2.88 10.49
CA THR A 91 -7.83 -4.03 9.61
C THR A 91 -6.94 -5.10 10.23
N ALA A 92 -6.46 -4.88 11.46
CA ALA A 92 -5.56 -5.77 12.19
C ALA A 92 -4.28 -6.15 11.43
N ARG A 93 -3.80 -5.28 10.53
CA ARG A 93 -2.57 -5.53 9.74
C ARG A 93 -1.33 -4.94 10.38
N ARG A 94 -1.49 -3.90 11.20
CA ARG A 94 -0.41 -3.18 11.89
C ARG A 94 -0.43 -3.41 13.38
N THR A 95 0.71 -3.18 14.02
CA THR A 95 0.89 -3.42 15.46
C THR A 95 0.15 -2.41 16.34
N GLY A 96 -0.30 -1.28 15.79
CA GLY A 96 -0.93 -0.19 16.54
C GLY A 96 0.06 0.69 17.31
N ALA A 97 1.37 0.45 17.20
CA ALA A 97 2.43 1.27 17.79
C ALA A 97 2.69 2.53 16.94
N GLY A 98 1.71 3.44 16.91
CA GLY A 98 1.80 4.71 16.19
C GLY A 98 2.84 5.66 16.80
N TRP A 99 3.43 6.50 15.95
CA TRP A 99 4.42 7.52 16.36
C TRP A 99 3.79 8.89 16.67
N CYS A 100 2.49 9.03 16.43
CA CYS A 100 1.70 10.25 16.62
C CYS A 100 0.39 9.91 17.32
#